data_AF-A0A8J2PVW0-F1
#
_entry.id   AF-A0A8J2PVW0-F1
#
_cell.length_a   1.000
_cell.length_b   1.000
_cell.length_c   1.000
_cell.angle_alpha   90.00
_cell.angle_beta   90.00
_cell.angle_gamma   90.00
#
_symmetry.space_group_name_H-M   'P 1'
#
loop_
_entity.id
_entity.type
_entity.pdbx_description
1 polymer ?
#
loop_
_entity_poly.entity_id
_entity_poly.type
_entity_poly.pdbx_seq_one_letter_code
_entity_poly.pdbx_strand_id
1 'polypeptide(L)'
;MYTQVLPAVKEFLDERGVSERNRFSIPFCYFGAEEEGETPEDYNFILVLEDLLASSFQVWEDGSRRSFNLNHTEVAVKQIALFHAATAAFKLHHGFNSFLEQFPKFIQHDPEDPAWDHYIKNGFKAVRDILNGPVPPGLLEHLQVLEKNLKEVMFKMAIQVNKSALNVVRHSDLHFFNVAFAYDESGECVQAKWFDFQVIIIIAFNKNINPNIYDFPLIY
;
A
#
# COMPACT_ATOMS: atom_id res chain seq x y z
N MET A 1 3.92 -10.06 0.98
CA MET A 1 3.71 -9.58 -0.41
C MET A 1 4.73 -10.14 -1.40
N TYR A 2 6.02 -9.86 -1.18
CA TYR A 2 7.11 -10.18 -2.11
C TYR A 2 7.39 -11.67 -2.31
N THR A 3 7.11 -12.52 -1.32
CA THR A 3 7.46 -13.95 -1.35
C THR A 3 6.31 -14.88 -1.72
N GLN A 4 5.08 -14.38 -1.78
CA GLN A 4 3.88 -15.20 -2.00
C GLN A 4 2.99 -14.62 -3.11
N VAL A 5 2.38 -13.46 -2.87
CA VAL A 5 1.38 -12.88 -3.77
C VAL A 5 1.98 -12.41 -5.08
N LEU A 6 3.03 -11.58 -5.04
CA LEU A 6 3.64 -11.05 -6.26
C LEU A 6 4.23 -12.17 -7.14
N PRO A 7 4.93 -13.19 -6.59
CA PRO A 7 5.33 -14.37 -7.35
C PRO A 7 4.17 -15.14 -7.98
N ALA A 8 3.09 -15.41 -7.23
CA ALA A 8 1.93 -16.15 -7.75
C ALA A 8 1.22 -15.37 -8.89
N VAL A 9 1.08 -14.06 -8.75
CA VAL A 9 0.53 -13.21 -9.81
C VAL A 9 1.46 -13.18 -11.02
N LYS A 10 2.78 -13.13 -10.81
CA LYS A 10 3.77 -13.17 -11.90
C LYS A 10 3.67 -14.50 -12.67
N GLU A 11 3.65 -15.63 -11.98
CA GLU A 11 3.50 -16.96 -12.58
C GLU A 11 2.20 -17.06 -13.40
N PHE A 12 1.08 -16.58 -12.85
CA PHE A 12 -0.20 -16.52 -13.54
C PHE A 12 -0.13 -15.72 -14.86
N LEU A 13 0.62 -14.61 -14.90
CA LEU A 13 0.83 -13.81 -16.10
C LEU A 13 1.81 -14.47 -17.09
N ASP A 14 2.80 -15.21 -16.59
CA ASP A 14 3.76 -15.99 -17.38
C ASP A 14 3.06 -17.11 -18.16
N GLU A 15 2.25 -17.92 -17.49
CA GLU A 15 1.46 -19.00 -18.11
C GLU A 15 0.55 -18.53 -19.25
N ARG A 16 0.13 -17.26 -19.20
CA ARG A 16 -0.78 -16.64 -20.18
C ARG A 16 -0.05 -15.85 -21.26
N GLY A 17 1.28 -15.85 -21.26
CA GLY A 17 2.08 -15.15 -22.26
C GLY A 17 1.87 -13.63 -22.27
N VAL A 18 1.50 -13.03 -21.13
CA VAL A 18 1.35 -11.57 -21.04
C VAL A 18 2.72 -10.94 -21.25
N SER A 19 2.88 -10.05 -22.24
CA SER A 19 4.17 -9.39 -22.51
C SER A 19 4.61 -8.48 -21.36
N GLU A 20 5.91 -8.34 -21.10
CA GLU A 20 6.49 -7.46 -20.06
C GLU A 20 5.95 -6.02 -20.07
N ARG A 21 5.73 -5.42 -21.24
CA ARG A 21 5.15 -4.07 -21.37
C ARG A 21 3.74 -3.90 -20.76
N ASN A 22 3.04 -5.01 -20.54
CA ASN A 22 1.68 -5.09 -20.00
C ASN A 22 1.70 -5.70 -18.59
N ARG A 23 2.83 -5.64 -17.89
CA ARG A 23 2.99 -6.10 -16.51
C ARG A 23 3.36 -4.92 -15.63
N PHE A 24 2.87 -4.97 -14.40
CA PHE A 24 3.34 -4.02 -13.39
C PHE A 24 4.78 -4.37 -13.01
N SER A 25 5.58 -3.36 -12.69
CA SER A 25 7.01 -3.49 -12.42
C SER A 25 7.30 -3.23 -10.95
N ILE A 26 8.08 -4.13 -10.36
CA ILE A 26 8.55 -4.09 -8.97
C ILE A 26 10.04 -4.42 -8.95
N PRO A 27 10.78 -4.06 -7.89
CA PRO A 27 12.11 -4.59 -7.64
C PRO A 27 12.07 -6.11 -7.57
N PHE A 28 13.11 -6.76 -8.07
CA PHE A 28 13.29 -8.18 -7.80
C PHE A 28 13.48 -8.41 -6.30
N CYS A 29 12.83 -9.43 -5.75
CA CYS A 29 13.03 -9.84 -4.36
C CYS A 29 14.00 -11.02 -4.33
N TYR A 30 15.23 -10.80 -3.87
CA TYR A 30 16.24 -11.84 -3.74
C TYR A 30 15.97 -12.75 -2.54
N PHE A 31 15.50 -12.16 -1.43
CA PHE A 31 15.23 -12.89 -0.20
C PHE A 31 14.17 -12.17 0.62
N GLY A 32 13.31 -12.95 1.27
CA GLY A 32 12.30 -12.46 2.20
C GLY A 32 12.06 -13.52 3.27
N ALA A 33 12.23 -13.16 4.53
CA ALA A 33 11.97 -14.03 5.66
C ALA A 33 11.24 -13.26 6.77
N GLU A 34 10.33 -13.96 7.41
CA GLU A 34 9.61 -13.52 8.60
C GLU A 34 9.84 -14.64 9.65
N GLU A 35 10.78 -14.45 10.58
CA GLU A 35 10.85 -15.31 11.77
C GLU A 35 10.02 -14.67 12.89
N GLU A 36 9.18 -15.47 13.55
CA GLU A 36 8.48 -15.06 14.77
C GLU A 36 9.49 -15.00 15.91
N GLY A 37 9.91 -13.79 16.27
CA GLY A 37 10.55 -13.53 17.55
C GLY A 37 9.50 -13.45 18.66
N GLU A 38 9.77 -14.03 19.84
CA GLU A 38 8.85 -14.00 20.98
C GLU A 38 8.83 -12.62 21.68
N THR A 39 9.82 -11.77 21.43
CA THR A 39 9.88 -10.40 21.96
C THR A 39 10.10 -9.35 20.85
N PRO A 40 9.73 -8.07 21.08
CA PRO A 40 10.00 -6.99 20.14
C PRO A 40 11.48 -6.77 19.79
N GLU A 41 12.41 -7.36 20.55
CA GLU A 41 13.84 -7.33 20.27
C GLU A 41 14.31 -8.43 19.29
N ASP A 42 13.45 -9.42 18.99
CA ASP A 42 13.75 -10.62 18.18
C ASP A 42 13.15 -10.59 16.76
N TYR A 43 12.60 -9.45 16.30
CA TYR A 43 11.99 -9.35 14.97
C TYR A 43 13.04 -9.48 13.84
N ASN A 44 13.23 -10.68 13.32
CA ASN A 44 14.04 -10.94 12.11
C ASN A 44 13.16 -10.88 10.85
N PHE A 45 12.58 -9.71 10.57
CA PHE A 45 12.05 -9.43 9.23
C PHE A 45 13.21 -9.05 8.32
N ILE A 46 13.60 -9.95 7.42
CA ILE A 46 14.65 -9.68 6.43
C ILE A 46 14.01 -9.59 5.06
N LEU A 47 14.21 -8.46 4.40
CA LEU A 47 13.83 -8.27 3.00
C LEU A 47 15.05 -7.76 2.22
N VAL A 48 15.42 -8.50 1.18
CA VAL A 48 16.53 -8.16 0.28
C VAL A 48 15.97 -7.97 -1.13
N LEU A 49 15.98 -6.72 -1.60
CA LEU A 49 15.46 -6.32 -2.91
C LEU A 49 16.59 -5.93 -3.87
N GLU A 50 16.27 -5.88 -5.15
CA GLU A 50 17.05 -5.24 -6.20
C GLU A 50 17.47 -3.83 -5.80
N ASP A 51 18.76 -3.54 -5.94
CA ASP A 51 19.26 -2.17 -5.87
C ASP A 51 18.82 -1.44 -7.16
N LEU A 52 17.78 -0.62 -6.99
CA LEU A 52 17.20 0.17 -8.06
C LEU A 52 18.17 1.25 -8.56
N LEU A 53 18.99 1.84 -7.69
CA LEU A 53 19.97 2.85 -8.08
C LEU A 53 21.06 2.24 -8.96
N ALA A 54 21.53 1.04 -8.60
CA ALA A 54 22.46 0.28 -9.43
C ALA A 54 21.86 -0.13 -10.79
N SER A 55 20.52 -0.14 -10.88
CA SER A 55 19.75 -0.48 -12.08
C SER A 55 19.25 0.74 -12.86
N SER A 56 19.88 1.91 -12.64
CA SER A 56 19.57 3.18 -13.31
C SER A 56 18.17 3.75 -13.02
N PHE A 57 17.51 3.29 -11.97
CA PHE A 57 16.33 3.95 -11.45
C PHE A 57 16.73 5.02 -10.43
N GLN A 58 15.89 6.03 -10.28
CA GLN A 58 16.06 7.10 -9.31
C GLN A 58 14.76 7.23 -8.52
N VAL A 59 14.90 7.28 -7.20
CA VAL A 59 13.81 7.74 -6.34
C VAL A 59 13.60 9.22 -6.63
N TRP A 60 12.36 9.69 -6.52
CA TRP A 60 12.02 11.09 -6.80
C TRP A 60 12.85 12.07 -5.95
N GLU A 61 13.91 12.64 -6.54
CA GLU A 61 14.96 13.40 -5.84
C GLU A 61 14.45 14.65 -5.12
N ASP A 62 13.42 15.30 -5.66
CA ASP A 62 12.87 16.53 -5.08
C ASP A 62 12.02 16.28 -3.82
N GLY A 63 11.78 15.01 -3.47
CA GLY A 63 10.97 14.62 -2.33
C GLY A 63 9.65 15.39 -2.27
N SER A 64 9.21 15.74 -1.05
CA SER A 64 7.96 16.45 -0.80
C SER A 64 7.90 17.89 -1.33
N ARG A 65 8.93 18.38 -2.03
CA ARG A 65 9.03 19.77 -2.48
C ARG A 65 8.43 20.00 -3.87
N ARG A 66 8.39 18.96 -4.71
CA ARG A 66 7.74 19.04 -6.02
C ARG A 66 6.92 17.80 -6.29
N SER A 67 5.69 18.02 -6.74
CA SER A 67 4.82 16.97 -7.25
C SER A 67 5.38 16.39 -8.55
N PHE A 68 4.96 15.17 -8.89
CA PHE A 68 5.18 14.61 -10.21
C PHE A 68 4.68 15.55 -11.30
N ASN A 69 5.46 15.67 -12.38
CA ASN A 69 4.95 16.26 -13.61
C ASN A 69 4.02 15.27 -14.33
N LEU A 70 3.44 15.69 -15.46
CA LEU A 70 2.48 14.86 -16.20
C LEU A 70 3.09 13.52 -16.65
N ASN A 71 4.30 13.55 -17.23
CA ASN A 71 4.97 12.33 -17.68
C ASN A 71 5.12 11.31 -16.53
N HIS A 72 5.70 11.70 -15.39
CA HIS A 72 5.87 10.81 -14.23
C HIS A 72 4.53 10.29 -13.70
N THR A 73 3.52 11.16 -13.69
CA THR A 73 2.17 10.79 -13.26
C THR A 73 1.58 9.73 -14.18
N GLU A 74 1.70 9.88 -15.50
CA GLU A 74 1.21 8.90 -16.47
C GLU A 74 1.90 7.54 -16.32
N VAL A 75 3.23 7.54 -16.18
CA VAL A 75 4.00 6.30 -15.99
C VAL A 75 3.64 5.63 -14.66
N ALA A 76 3.51 6.39 -13.58
CA ALA A 76 3.10 5.84 -12.28
C ALA A 76 1.65 5.32 -12.31
N VAL A 77 0.70 6.07 -12.87
CA VAL A 77 -0.72 5.66 -12.99
C VAL A 77 -0.86 4.42 -13.87
N LYS A 78 -0.05 4.29 -14.93
CA LYS A 78 -0.01 3.07 -15.74
C LYS A 78 0.35 1.85 -14.90
N GLN A 79 1.33 1.97 -13.99
CA GLN A 79 1.66 0.88 -13.06
C GLN A 79 0.47 0.54 -12.14
N ILE A 80 -0.32 1.54 -11.70
CA ILE A 80 -1.56 1.31 -10.94
C ILE A 80 -2.56 0.49 -11.73
N ALA A 81 -2.81 0.88 -12.98
CA ALA A 81 -3.72 0.17 -13.85
C ALA A 81 -3.28 -1.28 -14.07
N LEU A 82 -1.99 -1.51 -14.33
CA LEU A 82 -1.44 -2.84 -14.55
C LEU A 82 -1.50 -3.72 -13.30
N PHE A 83 -1.17 -3.18 -12.13
CA PHE A 83 -1.23 -3.92 -10.86
C PHE A 83 -2.67 -4.30 -10.49
N HIS A 84 -3.60 -3.35 -10.63
CA HIS A 84 -5.03 -3.60 -10.41
C HIS A 84 -5.57 -4.63 -11.41
N ALA A 85 -5.22 -4.52 -12.69
CA ALA A 85 -5.67 -5.46 -13.72
C ALA A 85 -5.14 -6.87 -13.46
N ALA A 86 -3.85 -7.01 -13.13
CA ALA A 86 -3.23 -8.31 -12.86
C ALA A 86 -3.87 -9.00 -11.64
N THR A 87 -4.04 -8.26 -10.54
CA THR A 87 -4.61 -8.82 -9.31
C THR A 87 -6.12 -9.09 -9.43
N ALA A 88 -6.86 -8.27 -10.18
CA ALA A 88 -8.24 -8.55 -10.54
C ALA A 88 -8.36 -9.83 -11.38
N ALA A 89 -7.54 -9.97 -12.44
CA ALA A 89 -7.56 -11.12 -13.33
C ALA A 89 -7.22 -12.41 -12.59
N PHE A 90 -6.18 -12.38 -11.74
CA PHE A 90 -5.81 -13.50 -10.88
C PHE A 90 -6.99 -13.95 -10.01
N LYS A 91 -7.64 -12.99 -9.34
CA LYS A 91 -8.79 -13.27 -8.46
C LYS A 91 -10.03 -13.77 -9.21
N LEU A 92 -10.30 -13.24 -10.40
CA LEU A 92 -11.40 -13.71 -11.24
C LEU A 92 -11.18 -15.16 -11.69
N HIS A 93 -9.93 -15.55 -11.93
CA HIS A 93 -9.58 -16.90 -12.35
C HIS A 93 -9.67 -17.92 -11.21
N HIS A 94 -9.09 -17.62 -10.05
CA HIS A 94 -9.05 -18.55 -8.91
C HIS A 94 -10.31 -18.48 -8.02
N GLY A 95 -11.10 -17.42 -8.16
CA GLY A 95 -12.23 -17.14 -7.28
C GLY A 95 -11.80 -16.39 -6.02
N PHE A 96 -12.71 -15.53 -5.53
CA PHE A 96 -12.40 -14.63 -4.42
C PHE A 96 -12.01 -15.38 -3.13
N ASN A 97 -12.77 -16.39 -2.71
CA ASN A 97 -12.47 -17.14 -1.48
C ASN A 97 -11.15 -17.91 -1.58
N SER A 98 -10.84 -18.52 -2.73
CA SER A 98 -9.57 -19.22 -2.94
C SER A 98 -8.38 -18.26 -2.83
N PHE A 99 -8.50 -17.03 -3.33
CA PHE A 99 -7.48 -16.01 -3.14
C PHE A 99 -7.26 -15.68 -1.65
N LEU A 100 -8.34 -15.57 -0.87
CA LEU A 100 -8.26 -15.30 0.56
C LEU A 100 -7.62 -16.46 1.34
N GLU A 101 -7.97 -17.69 0.99
CA GLU A 101 -7.41 -18.91 1.59
C GLU A 101 -5.94 -19.09 1.24
N GLN A 102 -5.55 -18.75 0.01
CA GLN A 102 -4.16 -18.83 -0.45
C GLN A 102 -3.28 -17.76 0.21
N PHE A 103 -3.86 -16.60 0.55
CA PHE A 103 -3.14 -15.46 1.13
C PHE A 103 -3.84 -14.92 2.39
N PRO A 104 -3.88 -15.68 3.50
CA PRO A 104 -4.64 -15.30 4.70
C PRO A 104 -4.08 -14.05 5.39
N LYS A 105 -2.76 -13.85 5.35
CA LYS A 105 -2.06 -12.65 5.87
C LYS A 105 -2.49 -11.33 5.19
N PHE A 106 -3.24 -11.40 4.10
CA PHE A 106 -3.65 -10.23 3.30
C PHE A 106 -4.95 -9.57 3.76
N ILE A 107 -5.66 -10.21 4.68
CA ILE A 107 -6.98 -9.77 5.18
C ILE A 107 -6.98 -9.70 6.69
N GLN A 108 -6.12 -10.50 7.32
CA GLN A 108 -5.90 -10.48 8.75
C GLN A 108 -5.04 -9.26 9.12
N HIS A 109 -5.60 -8.06 8.96
CA HIS A 109 -5.31 -7.06 9.97
C HIS A 109 -6.09 -7.52 11.19
N ASP A 110 -5.37 -8.06 12.18
CA ASP A 110 -5.97 -8.39 13.46
C ASP A 110 -6.23 -7.06 14.19
N PRO A 111 -7.50 -6.69 14.47
CA PRO A 111 -7.80 -5.53 15.30
C PRO A 111 -7.25 -5.65 16.70
N GLU A 112 -6.81 -6.82 17.14
CA GLU A 112 -6.16 -7.00 18.43
C GLU A 112 -4.62 -7.00 18.33
N ASP A 113 -4.04 -6.83 17.13
CA ASP A 113 -2.58 -6.74 16.97
C ASP A 113 -2.05 -5.49 17.72
N PRO A 114 -1.19 -5.68 18.75
CA PRO A 114 -0.67 -4.60 19.57
C PRO A 114 0.23 -3.62 18.80
N ALA A 115 0.74 -4.00 17.62
CA ALA A 115 1.50 -3.10 16.74
C ALA A 115 0.65 -1.88 16.32
N TRP A 116 -0.65 -2.06 16.11
CA TRP A 116 -1.56 -0.94 15.78
C TRP A 116 -1.69 0.06 16.93
N ASP A 117 -1.84 -0.44 18.16
CA ASP A 117 -1.91 0.41 19.34
C ASP A 117 -0.61 1.18 19.52
N HIS A 118 0.54 0.53 19.29
CA HIS A 118 1.85 1.15 19.35
C HIS A 118 2.01 2.25 18.28
N TYR A 119 1.65 1.94 17.03
CA TYR A 119 1.71 2.88 15.90
C TYR A 119 0.83 4.12 16.14
N ILE A 120 -0.43 3.91 16.55
CA ILE A 120 -1.36 5.00 16.84
C ILE A 120 -0.82 5.85 18.00
N LYS A 121 -0.46 5.23 19.13
CA LYS A 121 0.05 5.97 20.31
C LYS A 121 1.30 6.78 19.99
N ASN A 122 2.25 6.21 19.26
CA ASN A 122 3.47 6.92 18.88
C ASN A 122 3.20 8.05 17.88
N GLY A 123 2.31 7.84 16.91
CA GLY A 123 1.89 8.88 15.97
C GLY A 123 1.26 10.07 16.70
N PHE A 124 0.33 9.82 17.63
CA PHE A 124 -0.27 10.88 18.44
C PHE A 124 0.71 11.55 19.40
N LYS A 125 1.64 10.79 19.98
CA LYS A 125 2.74 11.36 20.77
C LYS A 125 3.56 12.33 19.93
N ALA A 126 4.00 11.92 18.73
CA ALA A 126 4.77 12.78 17.83
C ALA A 126 3.99 14.05 17.45
N VAL A 127 2.70 13.94 17.15
CA VAL A 127 1.84 15.10 16.88
C VAL A 127 1.84 16.05 18.09
N ARG A 128 1.64 15.54 19.31
CA ARG A 128 1.67 16.38 20.53
C ARG A 128 3.03 17.02 20.76
N ASP A 129 4.12 16.30 20.52
CA ASP A 129 5.49 16.81 20.67
C ASP A 129 5.80 17.94 19.67
N ILE A 130 5.20 17.90 18.48
CA ILE A 130 5.33 18.91 17.42
C ILE A 130 4.46 20.14 17.68
N LEU A 131 3.32 19.98 18.37
CA LEU A 131 2.42 21.08 18.74
C LEU A 131 3.07 22.00 19.79
N ASN A 132 3.99 22.84 19.33
CA ASN A 132 4.61 23.91 20.11
C ASN A 132 3.90 25.23 19.79
N GLY A 133 3.18 25.79 20.77
CA GLY A 133 2.51 27.09 20.66
C GLY A 133 0.98 27.03 20.78
N PRO A 134 0.29 28.17 20.61
CA PRO A 134 -1.17 28.21 20.68
C PRO A 134 -1.78 27.42 19.53
N VAL A 135 -2.60 26.43 19.89
CA VAL A 135 -3.38 25.61 18.95
C VAL A 135 -4.80 26.16 18.81
N PRO A 136 -5.49 25.91 17.68
CA PRO A 136 -6.90 26.22 17.54
C PRO A 136 -7.73 25.64 18.70
N PRO A 137 -8.73 26.38 19.23
CA PRO A 137 -9.65 25.83 20.21
C PRO A 137 -10.30 24.53 19.71
N GLY A 138 -10.40 23.51 20.56
CA GLY A 138 -10.99 22.22 20.19
C GLY A 138 -10.01 21.23 19.53
N LEU A 139 -8.82 21.66 19.09
CA LEU A 139 -7.91 20.76 18.37
C LEU A 139 -7.44 19.59 19.26
N LEU A 140 -7.11 19.84 20.51
CA LEU A 140 -6.62 18.80 21.42
C LEU A 140 -7.72 17.80 21.76
N GLU A 141 -8.95 18.29 21.96
CA GLU A 141 -10.13 17.47 22.20
C GLU A 141 -10.43 16.59 20.97
N HIS A 142 -10.37 17.15 19.76
CA HIS A 142 -10.55 16.39 18.53
C HIS A 142 -9.45 15.35 18.32
N LEU A 143 -8.19 15.68 18.64
CA LEU A 143 -7.08 14.71 18.57
C LEU A 143 -7.27 13.56 19.57
N GLN A 144 -7.73 13.82 20.78
CA GLN A 144 -8.03 12.77 21.76
C GLN A 144 -9.18 11.86 21.30
N VAL A 145 -10.23 12.45 20.72
CA VAL A 145 -11.34 11.69 20.14
C VAL A 145 -10.84 10.84 18.97
N LEU A 146 -10.01 11.40 18.09
CA LEU A 146 -9.44 10.66 16.98
C LEU A 146 -8.55 9.52 17.46
N GLU A 147 -7.63 9.75 18.40
CA GLU A 147 -6.75 8.72 18.97
C GLU A 147 -7.52 7.53 19.52
N LYS A 148 -8.62 7.79 20.24
CA LYS A 148 -9.48 6.75 20.81
C LYS A 148 -10.19 5.91 19.75
N ASN A 149 -10.58 6.53 18.63
CA ASN A 149 -11.45 5.89 17.63
C ASN A 149 -10.71 5.47 16.35
N LEU A 150 -9.48 5.94 16.11
CA LEU A 150 -8.76 5.80 14.84
C LEU A 150 -8.61 4.33 14.44
N LYS A 151 -8.28 3.47 15.40
CA LYS A 151 -8.16 2.03 15.20
C LYS A 151 -9.46 1.46 14.60
N GLU A 152 -10.58 1.65 15.31
CA GLU A 152 -11.89 1.17 14.88
C GLU A 152 -12.28 1.73 13.51
N VAL A 153 -12.02 3.02 13.25
CA VAL A 153 -12.29 3.65 11.95
C VAL A 153 -11.45 3.02 10.84
N MET A 154 -10.14 2.84 11.04
CA MET A 154 -9.26 2.21 10.05
C MET A 154 -9.69 0.78 9.73
N PHE A 155 -10.02 -0.02 10.76
CA PHE A 155 -10.51 -1.39 10.56
C PHE A 155 -11.85 -1.41 9.81
N LYS A 156 -12.81 -0.57 10.19
CA LYS A 156 -14.09 -0.45 9.48
C LYS A 156 -13.91 -0.02 8.03
N MET A 157 -12.87 0.74 7.69
CA MET A 157 -12.56 1.10 6.31
C MET A 157 -11.87 -0.03 5.53
N ALA A 158 -10.94 -0.76 6.18
CA ALA A 158 -10.19 -1.85 5.57
C ALA A 158 -11.04 -3.11 5.34
N ILE A 159 -12.04 -3.38 6.18
CA ILE A 159 -12.85 -4.62 6.18
C ILE A 159 -14.00 -4.59 5.16
N GLN A 160 -14.25 -3.49 4.43
CA GLN A 160 -15.37 -3.38 3.48
C GLN A 160 -15.14 -4.10 2.14
N VAL A 161 -14.70 -5.35 2.19
CA VAL A 161 -14.55 -6.15 0.98
C VAL A 161 -15.93 -6.57 0.47
N ASN A 162 -16.35 -5.98 -0.64
CA ASN A 162 -17.60 -6.34 -1.29
C ASN A 162 -17.38 -7.58 -2.16
N LYS A 163 -17.72 -8.77 -1.66
CA LYS A 163 -17.53 -10.05 -2.37
C LYS A 163 -18.22 -10.12 -3.74
N SER A 164 -19.26 -9.31 -3.99
CA SER A 164 -19.96 -9.27 -5.28
C SER A 164 -19.41 -8.22 -6.25
N ALA A 165 -18.44 -7.39 -5.83
CA ALA A 165 -17.79 -6.41 -6.68
C ALA A 165 -16.47 -6.95 -7.27
N LEU A 166 -16.01 -6.32 -8.35
CA LEU A 166 -14.65 -6.54 -8.83
C LEU A 166 -13.68 -5.97 -7.79
N ASN A 167 -12.99 -6.83 -7.05
CA ASN A 167 -12.04 -6.41 -6.02
C ASN A 167 -10.61 -6.45 -6.53
N VAL A 168 -9.86 -5.37 -6.32
CA VAL A 168 -8.42 -5.28 -6.62
C VAL A 168 -7.61 -5.23 -5.34
N VAL A 169 -6.32 -5.52 -5.46
CA VAL A 169 -5.34 -5.27 -4.40
C VAL A 169 -4.83 -3.84 -4.55
N ARG A 170 -4.76 -3.08 -3.44
CA ARG A 170 -4.26 -1.71 -3.41
C ARG A 170 -2.99 -1.62 -2.56
N HIS A 171 -2.00 -0.85 -3.04
CA HIS A 171 -0.76 -0.56 -2.31
C HIS A 171 -0.94 0.23 -1.00
N SER A 172 -2.04 0.99 -0.89
CA SER A 172 -2.47 1.90 0.20
C SER A 172 -1.51 3.00 0.68
N ASP A 173 -0.21 2.84 0.48
CA ASP A 173 0.84 3.80 0.81
C ASP A 173 1.69 4.18 -0.41
N LEU A 174 1.04 4.35 -1.57
CA LEU A 174 1.73 4.68 -2.81
C LEU A 174 1.97 6.20 -2.89
N HIS A 175 2.95 6.67 -2.14
CA HIS A 175 3.45 8.04 -2.22
C HIS A 175 4.77 8.12 -3.02
N PHE A 176 5.23 9.33 -3.33
CA PHE A 176 6.37 9.57 -4.22
C PHE A 176 7.70 8.94 -3.77
N PHE A 177 7.88 8.65 -2.47
CA PHE A 177 9.05 7.90 -1.98
C PHE A 177 8.98 6.39 -2.24
N ASN A 178 7.82 5.84 -2.58
CA ASN A 178 7.61 4.41 -2.83
C ASN A 178 7.58 4.10 -4.33
N VAL A 179 8.07 5.04 -5.14
CA VAL A 179 8.17 4.93 -6.59
C VAL A 179 9.57 5.36 -7.03
N ALA A 180 10.24 4.49 -7.79
CA ALA A 180 11.48 4.82 -8.47
C ALA A 180 11.24 4.86 -9.98
N PHE A 181 11.85 5.81 -10.67
CA PHE A 181 11.67 6.05 -12.10
C PHE A 181 12.95 5.77 -12.88
N ALA A 182 12.81 5.28 -14.10
CA ALA A 182 13.90 5.22 -15.06
C ALA A 182 13.62 6.17 -16.23
N TYR A 183 14.69 6.67 -16.82
CA TYR A 183 14.67 7.69 -17.85
C TYR A 183 15.40 7.22 -19.10
N ASP A 184 14.97 7.69 -20.25
CA ASP A 184 15.72 7.51 -21.49
C ASP A 184 16.84 8.57 -21.65
N GLU A 185 17.59 8.50 -22.75
CA GLU A 185 18.69 9.42 -23.05
C GLU A 185 18.25 10.89 -23.20
N SER A 186 16.97 11.13 -23.47
CA SER A 186 16.40 12.49 -23.57
C SER A 186 15.97 13.06 -22.21
N GLY A 187 16.00 12.24 -21.15
CA GLY A 187 15.54 12.59 -19.81
C GLY A 187 14.04 12.42 -19.61
N GLU A 188 13.32 11.77 -20.54
CA GLU A 188 11.91 11.45 -20.38
C GLU A 188 11.76 10.21 -19.51
N CYS A 189 10.80 10.23 -18.58
CA CYS A 189 10.52 9.05 -17.77
C CYS A 189 9.79 8.00 -18.60
N VAL A 190 10.33 6.78 -18.59
CA VAL A 190 9.84 5.66 -19.43
C VAL A 190 9.34 4.49 -18.61
N GLN A 191 9.72 4.40 -17.33
CA GLN A 191 9.33 3.31 -16.45
C GLN A 191 9.27 3.76 -15.00
N ALA A 192 8.36 3.14 -14.24
CA ALA A 192 8.28 3.26 -12.79
C ALA A 192 8.27 1.87 -12.16
N LYS A 193 8.99 1.71 -11.06
CA LYS A 193 8.94 0.55 -10.17
C LYS A 193 8.42 0.98 -8.81
N TRP A 194 7.57 0.15 -8.22
CA TRP A 194 7.01 0.40 -6.90
C TRP A 194 7.60 -0.54 -5.87
N PHE A 195 7.73 -0.06 -4.66
CA PHE A 195 8.22 -0.83 -3.53
C PHE A 195 7.51 -0.40 -2.25
N ASP A 196 7.84 -1.08 -1.15
CA ASP A 196 7.22 -0.88 0.16
C ASP A 196 5.73 -1.24 0.26
N PHE A 197 5.42 -2.51 -0.04
CA PHE A 197 4.07 -3.06 0.07
C PHE A 197 3.68 -3.42 1.52
N GLN A 198 4.02 -2.58 2.50
CA GLN A 198 3.75 -2.84 3.93
C GLN A 198 2.26 -2.65 4.30
N VAL A 199 1.53 -1.76 3.62
CA VAL A 199 0.10 -1.51 3.88
C VAL A 199 -0.77 -1.95 2.71
N ILE A 200 -1.20 -3.21 2.66
CA ILE A 200 -2.01 -3.69 1.53
C ILE A 200 -3.46 -3.94 1.94
N ILE A 201 -4.39 -3.40 1.16
CA ILE A 201 -5.82 -3.62 1.37
C ILE A 201 -6.50 -4.11 0.09
N ILE A 202 -7.57 -4.88 0.26
CA ILE A 202 -8.45 -5.28 -0.84
C ILE A 202 -9.62 -4.31 -0.90
N ILE A 203 -9.83 -3.69 -2.06
CA ILE A 203 -10.96 -2.77 -2.28
C ILE A 203 -11.78 -3.18 -3.48
N ALA A 204 -13.06 -2.81 -3.47
CA ALA A 204 -13.89 -2.83 -4.66
C ALA A 204 -13.43 -1.74 -5.64
N PHE A 205 -13.10 -2.13 -6.87
CA PHE A 205 -12.69 -1.25 -7.97
C PHE A 205 -13.83 -0.33 -8.42
N ASN A 206 -15.07 -0.77 -8.25
CA ASN A 206 -16.28 0.00 -8.53
C ASN A 206 -17.04 0.26 -7.23
N LYS A 207 -16.51 1.15 -6.38
CA LYS A 207 -17.39 1.82 -5.43
C LYS A 207 -18.16 2.88 -6.22
N ASN A 208 -19.45 2.61 -6.47
CA ASN A 208 -20.44 3.60 -6.05
C ASN A 208 -20.06 3.90 -4.60
N ILE A 209 -19.31 4.99 -4.39
CA ILE A 209 -18.98 5.48 -3.06
C ILE A 209 -20.34 5.60 -2.40
N ASN A 210 -20.64 4.73 -1.43
CA ASN A 210 -21.83 4.92 -0.63
C ASN A 210 -21.68 6.35 -0.07
N PRO A 211 -22.55 7.31 -0.42
CA PRO A 211 -22.39 8.70 -0.01
C PRO A 211 -22.32 8.82 1.53
N ASN A 212 -22.88 7.82 2.23
CA ASN A 212 -22.84 7.70 3.68
C ASN A 212 -21.46 7.26 4.23
N ILE A 213 -20.43 7.03 3.40
CA ILE A 213 -19.04 6.88 3.86
C ILE A 213 -18.51 8.22 4.38
N TYR A 214 -19.13 9.34 4.01
CA TYR A 214 -18.92 10.65 4.61
C TYR A 214 -19.89 10.96 5.76
N ASP A 215 -20.85 10.07 6.08
CA ASP A 215 -21.64 10.12 7.33
C ASP A 215 -20.83 9.48 8.47
N PHE A 216 -19.55 9.82 8.56
CA PHE A 216 -19.00 10.00 9.89
C PHE A 216 -19.79 11.17 10.49
N PRO A 217 -20.27 11.11 11.74
CA PRO A 217 -20.63 12.35 12.40
C PRO A 217 -19.39 13.23 12.26
N LEU A 218 -19.47 14.27 11.43
CA LEU A 218 -18.63 15.44 11.59
C LEU A 218 -18.92 15.83 13.03
N ILE A 219 -17.98 15.47 13.90
CA ILE A 219 -17.99 15.89 15.29
C ILE A 219 -17.72 17.39 15.18
N TYR A 220 -18.80 18.15 15.01
CA TYR A 220 -18.86 19.59 15.15
C TYR A 220 -18.63 19.96 16.62
#